data_AF-A0A180GE71-F1
#
_entry.id   AF-A0A180GE71-F1
#
_cell.length_a   1.000
_cell.length_b   1.000
_cell.length_c   1.000
_cell.angle_alpha   90.00
_cell.angle_beta   90.00
_cell.angle_gamma   90.00
#
_symmetry.space_group_name_H-M   'P 1'
#
loop_
_entity.id
_entity.type
_entity.pdbx_description
1 polymer ?
#
loop_
_entity_poly.entity_id
_entity_poly.type
_entity_poly.pdbx_seq_one_letter_code
_entity_poly.pdbx_strand_id
1 'polypeptide(L)'
;MESDGTSNLRVVIDEILKEDLEKVHAQRARQRGRSSQKELGHFQEITLLSHEWQLIKDLNDELKYFFLLTKKMEGDGPTGSAAIPEYLQLKNHLKKKSSSLHRGDPLHPMFVKMFEKTDTYLKEALECENLVISTILNPSFRLALFESHFPKEALEAKKRLVKLFEERKTQMVEKVLQEEHAKDTPANKENKTIDENIY
;
A
#
# COMPACT_ATOMS: atom_id res chain seq x y z
N MET A 1 3.04 -45.89 -17.14
CA MET A 1 3.84 -45.40 -18.27
C MET A 1 3.41 -43.97 -18.55
N GLU A 2 3.96 -42.99 -17.84
CA GLU A 2 3.70 -41.55 -18.08
C GLU A 2 4.74 -40.75 -17.28
N SER A 3 5.99 -40.73 -17.75
CA SER A 3 7.05 -39.91 -17.14
C SER A 3 8.12 -39.44 -18.13
N ASP A 4 7.81 -39.45 -19.44
CA ASP A 4 8.78 -39.15 -20.50
C ASP A 4 8.57 -37.75 -21.12
N GLY A 5 7.34 -37.22 -21.06
CA GLY A 5 7.00 -35.92 -21.66
C GLY A 5 7.53 -34.69 -20.91
N THR A 6 7.64 -34.75 -19.58
CA THR A 6 8.10 -33.62 -18.75
C THR A 6 9.61 -33.46 -18.73
N SER A 7 10.36 -34.54 -18.95
CA SER A 7 11.83 -34.51 -19.08
C SER A 7 12.23 -33.81 -20.38
N ASN A 8 11.56 -34.16 -21.49
CA ASN A 8 11.83 -33.60 -22.81
C ASN A 8 11.53 -32.08 -22.85
N LEU A 9 10.42 -31.65 -22.22
CA LEU A 9 10.04 -30.23 -22.17
C LEU A 9 11.05 -29.35 -21.42
N ARG A 10 11.66 -29.87 -20.34
CA ARG A 10 12.72 -29.15 -19.61
C ARG A 10 13.99 -29.01 -20.44
N VAL A 11 14.41 -30.08 -21.11
CA VAL A 11 15.57 -30.06 -22.01
C VAL A 11 15.38 -29.03 -23.13
N VAL A 12 14.18 -28.98 -23.71
CA VAL A 12 13.86 -28.00 -24.75
C VAL A 12 13.90 -26.57 -24.21
N ILE A 13 13.36 -26.31 -23.01
CA ILE A 13 13.42 -24.99 -22.39
C ILE A 13 14.86 -24.58 -22.09
N ASP A 14 15.67 -25.49 -21.52
CA ASP A 14 17.07 -25.21 -21.18
C ASP A 14 17.90 -24.94 -22.45
N GLU A 15 17.64 -25.65 -23.55
CA GLU A 15 18.32 -25.42 -24.83
C GLU A 15 17.91 -24.06 -25.45
N ILE A 16 16.63 -23.69 -25.39
CA ILE A 16 16.15 -22.37 -25.83
C ILE A 16 16.80 -21.25 -25.02
N LEU A 17 16.86 -21.41 -23.69
CA LEU A 17 17.49 -20.43 -22.79
C LEU A 17 18.99 -20.30 -23.08
N LYS A 18 19.66 -21.43 -23.32
CA LYS A 18 21.08 -21.46 -23.66
C LYS A 18 21.37 -20.80 -25.00
N GLU A 19 20.59 -21.10 -26.05
CA GLU A 19 20.73 -20.46 -27.35
C GLU A 19 20.53 -18.94 -27.27
N ASP A 20 19.52 -18.48 -26.51
CA ASP A 20 19.27 -17.05 -26.36
C ASP A 20 20.37 -16.36 -25.56
N LEU A 21 20.92 -17.02 -24.54
CA LEU A 21 22.09 -16.54 -23.79
C LEU A 21 23.31 -16.39 -24.71
N GLU A 22 23.57 -17.41 -25.56
CA GLU A 22 24.67 -17.40 -26.53
C GLU A 22 24.48 -16.29 -27.59
N LYS A 23 23.26 -16.07 -28.08
CA LYS A 23 22.94 -14.97 -29.02
C LYS A 23 23.22 -13.62 -28.38
N VAL A 24 22.81 -13.41 -27.12
CA VAL A 24 23.10 -12.19 -26.35
C VAL A 24 24.61 -12.00 -26.18
N HIS A 25 25.34 -13.07 -25.84
CA HIS A 25 26.80 -13.02 -25.68
C HIS A 25 27.52 -12.70 -27.00
N ALA A 26 27.10 -13.30 -28.12
CA ALA A 26 27.65 -13.03 -29.44
C ALA A 26 27.36 -11.60 -29.92
N GLN A 27 26.15 -11.10 -29.67
CA GLN A 27 25.78 -9.71 -29.97
C GLN A 27 26.60 -8.72 -29.14
N ARG A 28 26.82 -9.01 -27.85
CA ARG A 28 27.70 -8.24 -26.96
C ARG A 28 29.15 -8.26 -27.44
N ALA A 29 29.67 -9.40 -27.88
CA ALA A 29 31.02 -9.51 -28.43
C ALA A 29 31.21 -8.65 -29.69
N ARG A 30 30.19 -8.55 -30.56
CA ARG A 30 30.21 -7.68 -31.74
C ARG A 30 30.17 -6.18 -31.37
N GLN A 31 29.54 -5.81 -30.26
CA GLN A 31 29.55 -4.44 -29.75
C GLN A 31 30.90 -4.04 -29.11
N ARG A 32 31.65 -5.00 -28.52
CA ARG A 32 32.99 -4.77 -27.94
C ARG A 32 34.02 -4.24 -28.95
N GLY A 33 33.86 -4.51 -30.25
CA GLY A 33 34.76 -4.02 -31.29
C GLY A 33 34.66 -2.52 -31.63
N ARG A 34 33.70 -1.79 -31.04
CA ARG A 34 33.40 -0.39 -31.41
C ARG A 34 33.48 0.65 -30.29
N SER A 35 33.70 0.26 -29.03
CA SER A 35 33.78 1.22 -27.93
C SER A 35 34.91 0.85 -26.96
N SER A 36 35.84 1.78 -26.76
CA SER A 36 36.96 1.67 -25.83
C SER A 36 36.49 1.27 -24.44
N GLN A 37 37.28 0.42 -23.77
CA GLN A 37 37.18 0.04 -22.36
C GLN A 37 36.74 1.23 -21.49
N LYS A 38 35.44 1.33 -21.17
CA LYS A 38 34.95 2.10 -20.03
C LYS A 38 34.44 1.10 -19.00
N GLU A 39 34.94 1.29 -17.80
CA GLU A 39 34.83 0.48 -16.59
C GLU A 39 33.57 -0.39 -16.53
N LEU A 40 33.79 -1.71 -16.58
CA LEU A 40 32.76 -2.73 -16.43
C LEU A 40 32.77 -3.19 -14.97
N GLY A 41 31.65 -3.03 -14.27
CA GLY A 41 31.44 -3.64 -12.95
C GLY A 41 31.18 -5.14 -13.10
N HIS A 42 31.86 -5.97 -12.31
CA HIS A 42 31.69 -7.43 -12.32
C HIS A 42 30.66 -7.87 -11.27
N PHE A 43 29.60 -8.57 -11.68
CA PHE A 43 28.70 -9.27 -10.76
C PHE A 43 28.43 -10.68 -11.29
N GLN A 44 28.93 -11.70 -10.58
CA GLN A 44 28.65 -13.14 -10.84
C GLN A 44 28.67 -13.52 -12.33
N GLU A 45 29.82 -13.31 -13.01
CA GLU A 45 30.04 -13.63 -14.43
C GLU A 45 29.22 -12.83 -15.46
N ILE A 46 28.23 -12.04 -15.03
CA ILE A 46 27.50 -11.12 -15.90
C ILE A 46 28.29 -9.81 -15.99
N THR A 47 28.72 -9.49 -17.21
CA THR A 47 29.35 -8.20 -17.50
C THR A 47 28.25 -7.19 -17.85
N LEU A 48 27.94 -6.30 -16.92
CA LEU A 48 26.99 -5.22 -17.14
C LEU A 48 27.68 -4.01 -17.77
N LEU A 49 27.10 -3.48 -18.84
CA LEU A 49 27.53 -2.22 -19.43
C LEU A 49 27.17 -1.04 -18.52
N SER A 50 27.88 0.08 -18.65
CA SER A 50 27.63 1.27 -17.83
C SER A 50 26.19 1.80 -17.93
N HIS A 51 25.53 1.65 -19.10
CA HIS A 51 24.13 2.03 -19.26
C HIS A 51 23.16 1.07 -18.56
N GLU A 52 23.47 -0.24 -18.52
CA GLU A 52 22.68 -1.23 -17.78
C GLU A 52 22.77 -0.98 -16.27
N TRP A 53 23.96 -0.62 -15.77
CA TRP A 53 24.15 -0.18 -14.39
C TRP A 53 23.35 1.07 -14.05
N GLN A 54 23.27 2.04 -14.97
CA GLN A 54 22.45 3.23 -14.78
C GLN A 54 20.96 2.85 -14.68
N LEU A 55 20.46 1.97 -15.55
CA LEU A 55 19.08 1.49 -15.49
C LEU A 55 18.77 0.77 -14.17
N ILE A 56 19.69 -0.06 -13.67
CA ILE A 56 19.54 -0.74 -12.36
C ILE A 56 19.50 0.28 -11.22
N LYS A 57 20.37 1.29 -11.28
CA LYS A 57 20.38 2.37 -10.29
C LYS A 57 19.06 3.13 -10.32
N ASP A 58 18.58 3.51 -11.50
CA ASP A 58 17.32 4.22 -11.67
C ASP A 58 16.15 3.38 -11.13
N LEU A 59 16.10 2.08 -11.43
CA LEU A 59 15.12 1.15 -10.85
C LEU A 59 15.18 1.13 -9.31
N ASN A 60 16.37 1.01 -8.73
CA ASN A 60 16.53 0.99 -7.27
C ASN A 60 16.07 2.29 -6.61
N ASP A 61 16.37 3.44 -7.24
CA ASP A 61 15.94 4.74 -6.77
C ASP A 61 14.39 4.85 -6.77
N GLU A 62 13.71 4.26 -7.76
CA GLU A 62 12.23 4.18 -7.79
C GLU A 62 11.68 3.24 -6.71
N LEU A 63 12.28 2.06 -6.55
CA LEU A 63 11.86 1.08 -5.53
C LEU A 63 12.02 1.61 -4.10
N LYS A 64 12.95 2.55 -3.88
CA LYS A 64 13.14 3.21 -2.58
C LYS A 64 11.87 3.90 -2.08
N TYR A 65 11.07 4.50 -2.97
CA TYR A 65 9.81 5.13 -2.59
C TYR A 65 8.84 4.11 -1.97
N PHE A 66 8.72 2.94 -2.60
CA PHE A 66 7.89 1.85 -2.12
C PHE A 66 8.39 1.29 -0.79
N PHE A 67 9.71 1.11 -0.65
CA PHE A 67 10.29 0.67 0.62
C PHE A 67 9.94 1.61 1.77
N LEU A 68 10.09 2.93 1.56
CA LEU A 68 9.76 3.94 2.57
C LEU A 68 8.26 3.93 2.91
N LEU A 69 7.39 3.78 1.90
CA LEU A 69 5.96 3.68 2.10
C LEU A 69 5.59 2.42 2.89
N THR A 70 6.09 1.25 2.51
CA THR A 70 5.83 -0.01 3.22
C THR A 70 6.30 0.09 4.66
N LYS A 71 7.50 0.63 4.90
CA LYS A 71 8.01 0.85 6.25
C LYS A 71 7.15 1.81 7.07
N LYS A 72 6.58 2.85 6.45
CA LYS A 72 5.65 3.77 7.12
C LYS A 72 4.33 3.10 7.50
N MET A 73 3.89 2.14 6.69
CA MET A 73 2.64 1.39 6.89
C MET A 73 2.84 0.12 7.71
N GLU A 74 4.07 -0.19 8.10
CA GLU A 74 4.44 -1.35 8.91
C GLU A 74 4.19 -1.11 10.41
N GLY A 75 3.78 -2.16 11.12
CA GLY A 75 3.54 -2.16 12.56
C GLY A 75 2.10 -1.86 12.97
N ASP A 76 1.85 -1.83 14.28
CA ASP A 76 0.51 -1.71 14.88
C ASP A 76 0.05 -0.26 15.08
N GLY A 77 0.64 0.68 14.35
CA GLY A 77 0.24 2.10 14.41
C GLY A 77 -1.13 2.34 13.74
N PRO A 78 -1.77 3.50 13.97
CA PRO A 78 -3.03 3.88 13.32
C PRO A 78 -2.83 4.25 11.84
N THR A 79 -2.33 3.30 11.06
CA THR A 79 -1.96 3.45 9.63
C THR A 79 -3.19 3.45 8.72
N GLY A 80 -4.33 2.95 9.18
CA GLY A 80 -5.58 2.92 8.40
C GLY A 80 -6.00 4.29 7.87
N SER A 81 -5.79 5.36 8.64
CA SER A 81 -6.10 6.74 8.21
C SER A 81 -5.18 7.28 7.11
N ALA A 82 -4.00 6.68 6.91
CA ALA A 82 -3.02 7.09 5.90
C ALA A 82 -3.19 6.28 4.60
N ALA A 83 -3.83 5.12 4.62
CA ALA A 83 -3.90 4.21 3.47
C ALA A 83 -4.42 4.89 2.19
N ILE A 84 -5.58 5.56 2.26
CA ILE A 84 -6.18 6.24 1.09
C ILE A 84 -5.29 7.42 0.60
N PRO A 85 -4.83 8.34 1.47
CA PRO A 85 -3.90 9.40 1.06
C PRO A 85 -2.62 8.88 0.39
N GLU A 86 -2.01 7.84 0.95
CA GLU A 86 -0.75 7.28 0.42
C GLU A 86 -0.96 6.60 -0.93
N TYR A 87 -2.04 5.82 -1.10
CA TYR A 87 -2.38 5.25 -2.40
C TYR A 87 -2.64 6.33 -3.46
N LEU A 88 -3.33 7.40 -3.09
CA LEU A 88 -3.56 8.54 -3.97
C LEU A 88 -2.25 9.22 -4.39
N GLN A 89 -1.34 9.47 -3.44
CA GLN A 89 -0.03 10.05 -3.73
C GLN A 89 0.82 9.16 -4.64
N LEU A 90 0.89 7.86 -4.33
CA LEU A 90 1.61 6.88 -5.14
C LEU A 90 1.03 6.80 -6.57
N LYS A 91 -0.30 6.74 -6.70
CA LYS A 91 -0.98 6.74 -8.01
C LYS A 91 -0.60 7.97 -8.83
N ASN A 92 -0.61 9.15 -8.23
CA ASN A 92 -0.25 10.40 -8.91
C ASN A 92 1.22 10.43 -9.32
N HIS A 93 2.11 9.93 -8.45
CA HIS A 93 3.53 9.80 -8.75
C HIS A 93 3.77 8.88 -9.95
N LEU A 94 3.19 7.68 -9.95
CA LEU A 94 3.33 6.68 -11.02
C LEU A 94 2.74 7.19 -12.34
N LYS A 95 1.59 7.89 -12.29
CA LYS A 95 1.00 8.52 -13.48
C LYS A 95 1.91 9.56 -14.11
N LYS A 96 2.57 10.38 -13.27
CA LYS A 96 3.51 11.39 -13.74
C LYS A 96 4.73 10.73 -14.41
N LYS A 97 5.26 9.67 -13.79
CA LYS A 97 6.39 8.90 -14.33
C LYS A 97 6.05 8.23 -15.66
N SER A 98 4.93 7.51 -15.74
CA SER A 98 4.49 6.86 -16.97
C SER A 98 4.25 7.85 -18.11
N SER A 99 3.74 9.05 -17.79
CA SER A 99 3.53 10.11 -18.79
C SER A 99 4.83 10.79 -19.24
N SER A 100 5.86 10.82 -18.39
CA SER A 100 7.16 11.43 -18.70
C SER A 100 8.10 10.54 -19.50
N LEU A 101 7.90 9.22 -19.42
CA LEU A 101 8.74 8.24 -20.10
C LEU A 101 8.22 7.98 -21.51
N HIS A 102 9.13 7.84 -22.48
CA HIS A 102 8.76 7.41 -23.81
C HIS A 102 8.33 5.94 -23.78
N ARG A 103 7.42 5.54 -24.70
CA ARG A 103 6.97 4.14 -24.82
C ARG A 103 8.09 3.13 -25.08
N GLY A 104 9.22 3.58 -25.64
CA GLY A 104 10.40 2.75 -25.86
C GLY A 104 11.36 2.67 -24.67
N ASP A 105 11.05 3.36 -23.56
CA ASP A 105 11.84 3.29 -22.34
C ASP A 105 11.65 1.92 -21.67
N PRO A 106 12.74 1.23 -21.27
CA PRO A 106 12.66 -0.09 -20.61
C PRO A 106 11.77 -0.12 -19.37
N LEU A 107 11.68 0.98 -18.62
CA LEU A 107 10.90 1.06 -17.38
C LEU A 107 9.44 1.48 -17.60
N HIS A 108 9.09 2.01 -18.77
CA HIS A 108 7.73 2.48 -19.04
C HIS A 108 6.65 1.39 -18.78
N PRO A 109 6.79 0.13 -19.25
CA PRO A 109 5.82 -0.93 -18.94
C PRO A 109 5.64 -1.18 -17.45
N MET A 110 6.71 -1.06 -16.66
CA MET A 110 6.67 -1.22 -15.20
C MET A 110 5.78 -0.15 -14.56
N PHE A 111 5.99 1.13 -14.88
CA PHE A 111 5.19 2.22 -14.32
C PHE A 111 3.72 2.13 -14.69
N VAL A 112 3.40 1.71 -15.91
CA VAL A 112 2.00 1.47 -16.33
C VAL A 112 1.37 0.38 -15.45
N LYS A 113 2.05 -0.77 -15.28
CA LYS A 113 1.52 -1.88 -14.48
C LYS A 113 1.40 -1.53 -13.00
N MET A 114 2.37 -0.82 -12.44
CA MET A 114 2.29 -0.35 -11.06
C MET A 114 1.14 0.63 -10.87
N PHE A 115 0.96 1.57 -11.80
CA PHE A 115 -0.16 2.52 -11.76
C PHE A 115 -1.52 1.80 -11.75
N GLU A 116 -1.71 0.84 -12.67
CA GLU A 116 -2.93 0.03 -12.74
C GLU A 116 -3.20 -0.69 -11.40
N LYS A 117 -2.17 -1.31 -10.83
CA LYS A 117 -2.29 -2.05 -9.57
C LYS A 117 -2.62 -1.13 -8.39
N THR A 118 -1.96 0.02 -8.31
CA THR A 118 -2.24 1.03 -7.28
C THR A 118 -3.65 1.61 -7.42
N ASP A 119 -4.13 1.84 -8.64
CA ASP A 119 -5.50 2.32 -8.88
C ASP A 119 -6.55 1.31 -8.41
N THR A 120 -6.32 0.00 -8.62
CA THR A 120 -7.18 -1.05 -8.09
C THR A 120 -7.24 -1.03 -6.56
N TYR A 121 -6.08 -1.00 -5.88
CA TYR A 121 -6.06 -0.97 -4.42
C TYR A 121 -6.65 0.33 -3.83
N LEU A 122 -6.48 1.46 -4.52
CA LEU A 122 -7.13 2.70 -4.10
C LEU A 122 -8.66 2.56 -4.14
N LYS A 123 -9.22 1.91 -5.17
CA LYS A 123 -10.68 1.66 -5.25
C LYS A 123 -11.15 0.73 -4.14
N GLU A 124 -10.46 -0.38 -3.90
CA GLU A 124 -10.76 -1.28 -2.79
C GLU A 124 -10.71 -0.56 -1.44
N ALA A 125 -9.74 0.33 -1.24
CA ALA A 125 -9.63 1.13 -0.01
C ALA A 125 -10.79 2.13 0.14
N LEU A 126 -11.28 2.72 -0.96
CA LEU A 126 -12.43 3.62 -0.96
C LEU A 126 -13.75 2.89 -0.68
N GLU A 127 -13.85 1.60 -1.00
CA GLU A 127 -15.00 0.76 -0.65
C GLU A 127 -14.99 0.32 0.82
N CYS A 128 -13.82 0.36 1.47
CA CYS A 128 -13.68 -0.01 2.88
C CYS A 128 -14.12 1.15 3.81
N GLU A 129 -15.29 1.01 4.41
CA GLU A 129 -15.85 2.01 5.33
C GLU A 129 -14.87 2.40 6.46
N ASN A 130 -14.21 1.42 7.07
CA ASN A 130 -13.29 1.69 8.18
C ASN A 130 -12.12 2.58 7.74
N LEU A 131 -11.56 2.35 6.55
CA LEU A 131 -10.48 3.18 6.02
C LEU A 131 -10.98 4.58 5.67
N VAL A 132 -12.16 4.69 5.06
CA VAL A 132 -12.78 5.98 4.72
C VAL A 132 -13.04 6.80 5.98
N ILE A 133 -13.72 6.24 6.98
CA ILE A 133 -14.03 6.92 8.23
C ILE A 133 -12.76 7.25 9.00
N SER A 134 -11.81 6.33 9.11
CA SER A 134 -10.51 6.57 9.76
C SER A 134 -9.74 7.73 9.11
N THR A 135 -9.75 7.80 7.78
CA THR A 135 -9.12 8.90 7.02
C THR A 135 -9.82 10.24 7.28
N ILE A 136 -11.16 10.26 7.27
CA ILE A 136 -11.94 11.49 7.50
C ILE A 136 -11.79 12.01 8.93
N LEU A 137 -11.67 11.12 9.91
CA LEU A 137 -11.47 11.50 11.32
C LEU A 137 -10.05 12.02 11.59
N ASN A 138 -9.09 11.80 10.68
CA ASN A 138 -7.74 12.34 10.81
C ASN A 138 -7.74 13.85 10.50
N PRO A 139 -7.29 14.73 11.44
CA PRO A 139 -7.27 16.18 11.24
C PRO A 139 -6.50 16.67 10.02
N SER A 140 -5.50 15.90 9.58
CA SER A 140 -4.65 16.25 8.43
C SER A 140 -5.37 16.11 7.09
N PHE A 141 -6.38 15.24 7.00
CA PHE A 141 -7.06 14.93 5.74
C PHE A 141 -8.49 15.45 5.74
N ARG A 142 -9.29 15.05 6.74
CA ARG A 142 -10.70 15.41 6.87
C ARG A 142 -11.52 14.99 5.64
N LEU A 143 -12.79 15.41 5.62
CA LEU A 143 -13.67 15.21 4.46
C LEU A 143 -13.16 15.96 3.22
N ALA A 144 -12.40 17.04 3.39
CA ALA A 144 -11.86 17.87 2.31
C ALA A 144 -11.00 17.07 1.31
N LEU A 145 -10.26 16.04 1.76
CA LEU A 145 -9.52 15.15 0.87
C LEU A 145 -10.46 14.46 -0.13
N PHE A 146 -11.59 13.96 0.35
CA PHE A 146 -12.58 13.29 -0.48
C PHE A 146 -13.32 14.27 -1.38
N GLU A 147 -13.70 15.44 -0.87
CA GLU A 147 -14.37 16.47 -1.68
C GLU A 147 -13.51 16.92 -2.88
N SER A 148 -12.19 16.96 -2.71
CA SER A 148 -11.26 17.35 -3.76
C SER A 148 -10.91 16.25 -4.76
N HIS A 149 -10.78 14.99 -4.31
CA HIS A 149 -10.26 13.90 -5.16
C HIS A 149 -11.28 12.81 -5.49
N PHE A 150 -12.35 12.70 -4.70
CA PHE A 150 -13.36 11.63 -4.74
C PHE A 150 -14.78 12.18 -4.48
N PRO A 151 -15.30 13.08 -5.33
CA PRO A 151 -16.52 13.83 -5.02
C PRO A 151 -17.78 12.95 -4.92
N LYS A 152 -17.80 11.80 -5.60
CA LYS A 152 -18.92 10.84 -5.51
C LYS A 152 -18.92 10.14 -4.15
N GLU A 153 -17.75 9.68 -3.74
CA GLU A 153 -17.49 8.98 -2.50
C GLU A 153 -17.63 9.92 -1.30
N ALA A 154 -17.26 11.20 -1.44
CA ALA A 154 -17.38 12.22 -0.41
C ALA A 154 -18.82 12.39 0.08
N LEU A 155 -19.79 12.37 -0.83
CA LEU A 155 -21.21 12.50 -0.49
C LEU A 155 -21.69 11.33 0.37
N GLU A 156 -21.36 10.11 -0.04
CA GLU A 156 -21.75 8.90 0.68
C GLU A 156 -21.02 8.78 2.02
N ALA A 157 -19.71 9.09 2.05
CA ALA A 157 -18.93 9.09 3.27
C ALA A 157 -19.46 10.11 4.29
N LYS A 158 -19.89 11.30 3.85
CA LYS A 158 -20.50 12.31 4.72
C LYS A 158 -21.81 11.81 5.33
N LYS A 159 -22.71 11.24 4.51
CA LYS A 159 -23.97 10.66 4.99
C LYS A 159 -23.69 9.59 6.04
N ARG A 160 -22.71 8.71 5.77
CA ARG A 160 -22.34 7.63 6.68
C ARG A 160 -21.74 8.14 7.98
N LEU A 161 -20.86 9.14 7.92
CA LEU A 161 -20.28 9.79 9.10
C LEU A 161 -21.35 10.37 10.02
N VAL A 162 -22.33 11.08 9.46
CA VAL A 162 -23.45 11.64 10.23
C VAL A 162 -24.27 10.53 10.88
N LYS A 163 -24.57 9.45 10.15
CA LYS A 163 -25.29 8.29 10.69
C LYS A 163 -24.54 7.67 11.88
N LEU A 164 -23.24 7.39 11.73
CA LEU A 164 -22.41 6.83 12.80
C LEU A 164 -22.35 7.76 14.02
N PHE A 165 -22.30 9.08 13.80
CA PHE A 165 -22.30 10.07 14.87
C PHE A 165 -23.60 10.04 15.68
N GLU A 166 -24.76 10.03 15.01
CA GLU A 166 -26.06 9.96 15.69
C GLU A 166 -26.25 8.61 16.41
N GLU A 167 -25.84 7.50 15.80
CA GLU A 167 -25.83 6.18 16.47
C GLU A 167 -24.99 6.22 17.75
N ARG A 168 -23.77 6.77 17.67
CA ARG A 168 -22.88 6.89 18.83
C ARG A 168 -23.48 7.78 19.93
N LYS A 169 -24.12 8.88 19.55
CA LYS A 169 -24.78 9.82 20.47
C LYS A 169 -25.92 9.13 21.23
N THR A 170 -26.78 8.39 20.55
CA THR A 170 -27.86 7.61 21.18
C THR A 170 -27.29 6.57 22.15
N GLN A 171 -26.27 5.81 21.74
CA GLN A 171 -25.60 4.85 22.62
C GLN A 171 -24.98 5.48 23.86
N MET A 172 -24.48 6.71 23.77
CA MET A 172 -23.94 7.42 24.94
C MET A 172 -25.05 7.78 25.93
N VAL A 173 -26.19 8.25 25.45
CA VAL A 173 -27.35 8.58 26.31
C VAL A 173 -27.87 7.32 27.01
N GLU A 174 -28.00 6.21 26.29
CA GLU A 174 -28.41 4.93 26.87
C GLU A 174 -27.45 4.42 27.95
N LYS A 175 -26.14 4.56 27.74
CA LYS A 175 -25.12 4.18 28.74
C LYS A 175 -25.22 5.01 30.01
N VAL A 176 -25.42 6.33 29.89
CA VAL A 176 -25.58 7.21 31.06
C VAL A 176 -26.81 6.82 31.87
N LEU A 177 -27.95 6.53 31.21
CA LEU A 177 -29.17 6.09 31.89
C LEU A 177 -28.98 4.73 32.60
N GLN A 178 -28.25 3.80 32.00
CA GLN A 178 -27.94 2.50 32.62
C GLN A 178 -27.01 2.65 33.84
N GLU A 179 -26.03 3.56 33.78
CA GLU A 179 -25.12 3.85 34.90
C GLU A 179 -25.83 4.57 36.06
N GLU A 180 -26.84 5.40 35.78
CA GLU A 180 -27.70 6.03 36.79
C GLU A 180 -28.61 4.98 37.47
N HIS A 181 -29.28 4.13 36.70
CA HIS A 181 -30.09 3.04 37.25
C HIS A 181 -29.29 2.02 38.08
N ALA A 182 -28.01 1.78 37.74
CA ALA A 182 -27.13 0.92 38.53
C ALA A 182 -26.73 1.53 39.88
N LYS A 183 -26.68 2.87 40.00
CA LYS A 183 -26.40 3.58 41.25
C LYS A 183 -27.60 3.62 42.21
N ASP A 184 -28.82 3.51 41.68
CA ASP A 184 -30.06 3.51 42.45
C ASP A 184 -30.53 2.12 42.93
N THR A 185 -29.77 1.05 42.64
CA THR A 185 -30.06 -0.30 43.14
C THR A 185 -29.74 -0.40 44.65
N PRO A 186 -30.67 -0.87 45.51
CA PRO A 186 -30.54 -0.77 46.96
C PRO A 186 -29.62 -1.86 47.53
N ALA A 187 -28.31 -1.60 47.57
CA ALA A 187 -27.36 -2.42 48.33
C ALA A 187 -26.61 -1.61 49.42
N ASN A 188 -27.04 -0.37 49.71
CA ASN A 188 -26.38 0.48 50.71
C ASN A 188 -27.38 1.19 51.65
N LYS A 189 -28.42 0.47 52.08
CA LYS A 189 -29.36 0.90 53.13
C LYS A 189 -29.44 -0.11 54.28
N GLU A 190 -28.31 -0.67 54.69
CA GLU A 190 -28.18 -1.26 56.02
C GLU A 190 -26.89 -0.72 56.63
N ASN A 191 -27.03 0.28 57.50
CA ASN A 191 -26.13 0.70 58.58
C ASN A 191 -26.40 2.17 58.96
N LYS A 192 -27.63 2.49 59.36
CA LYS A 192 -27.93 3.73 60.11
C LYS A 192 -29.06 3.52 61.12
N THR A 193 -28.83 2.61 62.06
CA THR A 193 -29.47 2.51 63.39
C THR A 193 -28.76 1.32 64.04
N ILE A 194 -28.00 1.41 65.14
CA ILE A 194 -28.22 2.02 66.45
C ILE A 194 -26.83 2.07 67.12
N ASP A 195 -26.48 3.19 67.77
CA ASP A 195 -25.85 3.18 69.10
C ASP A 195 -25.80 4.61 69.65
N GLU A 196 -26.96 5.09 70.07
CA GLU A 196 -27.04 6.03 71.18
C GLU A 196 -26.85 5.23 72.48
N ASN A 197 -25.60 4.96 72.86
CA ASN A 197 -25.21 4.75 74.25
C ASN A 197 -23.68 4.64 74.36
N ILE A 198 -23.08 5.51 75.18
CA ILE A 198 -22.10 5.22 76.24
C ILE A 198 -21.28 6.50 76.55
N TYR A 199 -21.56 7.01 77.76
CA TYR A 199 -20.91 8.04 78.60
C TYR A 199 -20.80 9.50 78.12
#